data_AF-A0A6N7VT29-F1
#
_entry.id   AF-A0A6N7VT29-F1
#
_cell.length_a   1.000
_cell.length_b   1.000
_cell.length_c   1.000
_cell.angle_alpha   90.00
_cell.angle_beta   90.00
_cell.angle_gamma   90.00
#
_symmetry.space_group_name_H-M   'P 1'
#
loop_
_entity.id
_entity.type
_entity.pdbx_description
1 polymer ?
#
loop_
_entity_poly.entity_id
_entity_poly.type
_entity_poly.pdbx_seq_one_letter_code
_entity_poly.pdbx_strand_id
1 'polypeptide(L)'
;MKDYNYTNERIREIDRLIDKTRYALGVLNRSTKRVGNVADFKLTALLGRNIVGDFLRNNKNNAINNAIDRSQDILLNLHSDLLLFDPRLADIIDLPYKLSQYSSTRNALSDIKLRIGMRKKKFDIQMAEKKLLTLIKRLSKEKSKEINRLKMEAELELYK
;
A
#
# COMPACT_ATOMS: atom_id res chain seq x y z
N MET A 1 5.90 30.51 -20.48
CA MET A 1 6.64 29.83 -19.39
C MET A 1 6.93 28.41 -19.85
N LYS A 2 8.20 27.99 -19.99
CA LYS A 2 8.54 26.63 -20.46
C LYS A 2 7.91 25.60 -19.51
N ASP A 3 7.19 24.61 -20.05
CA ASP A 3 6.58 23.55 -19.25
C ASP A 3 7.62 22.46 -18.96
N TYR A 4 8.42 22.70 -17.91
CA TYR A 4 9.50 21.80 -17.48
C TYR A 4 9.02 20.40 -17.07
N ASN A 5 7.70 20.21 -16.88
CA ASN A 5 7.13 18.91 -16.52
C ASN A 5 7.29 17.87 -17.65
N TYR A 6 7.36 18.29 -18.91
CA TYR A 6 7.33 17.38 -20.05
C TYR A 6 8.70 17.17 -20.74
N THR A 7 9.64 18.09 -20.55
CA THR A 7 10.94 18.06 -21.25
C THR A 7 12.08 17.43 -20.46
N ASN A 8 11.97 17.34 -19.12
CA ASN A 8 13.02 16.77 -18.29
C ASN A 8 12.70 15.31 -17.91
N GLU A 9 13.60 14.38 -18.27
CA GLU A 9 13.43 12.94 -18.02
C GLU A 9 13.31 12.60 -16.53
N ARG A 10 14.08 13.28 -15.67
CA ARG A 10 14.05 13.07 -14.22
C ARG A 10 12.72 13.51 -13.62
N ILE A 11 12.14 14.62 -14.07
CA ILE A 11 10.80 15.05 -13.62
C ILE A 11 9.73 14.04 -14.06
N ARG A 12 9.81 13.55 -15.31
CA ARG A 12 8.89 12.51 -15.81
C ARG A 12 8.99 11.22 -15.02
N GLU A 13 10.20 10.82 -14.63
CA GLU A 13 10.42 9.65 -13.79
C GLU A 13 9.82 9.84 -12.39
N ILE A 14 10.00 11.01 -11.78
CA ILE A 14 9.38 11.35 -10.49
C ILE A 14 7.85 11.27 -10.58
N ASP A 15 7.25 11.85 -11.64
CA ASP A 15 5.80 11.78 -11.84
C ASP A 15 5.31 10.33 -12.01
N ARG A 16 6.04 9.51 -12.77
CA ARG A 16 5.74 8.08 -12.91
C ARG A 16 5.78 7.36 -11.56
N LEU A 17 6.76 7.65 -10.70
CA LEU A 17 6.87 7.07 -9.36
C LEU A 17 5.74 7.54 -8.44
N ILE A 18 5.33 8.81 -8.53
CA ILE A 18 4.18 9.33 -7.78
C ILE A 18 2.90 8.58 -8.17
N ASP A 19 2.67 8.36 -9.47
CA ASP A 19 1.49 7.67 -9.96
C ASP A 19 1.48 6.19 -9.58
N LYS A 20 2.62 5.50 -9.68
CA LYS A 20 2.78 4.14 -9.16
C LYS A 20 2.50 4.07 -7.65
N THR A 21 2.97 5.05 -6.89
CA THR A 21 2.74 5.13 -5.44
C THR A 21 1.25 5.36 -5.12
N ARG A 22 0.56 6.24 -5.87
CA ARG A 22 -0.89 6.46 -5.74
C ARG A 22 -1.69 5.20 -6.09
N TYR A 23 -1.28 4.48 -7.13
CA TYR A 23 -1.88 3.21 -7.49
C TYR A 23 -1.74 2.17 -6.36
N ALA A 24 -0.53 2.02 -5.81
CA ALA A 24 -0.27 1.15 -4.67
C ALA A 24 -1.13 1.52 -3.45
N LEU A 25 -1.26 2.81 -3.14
CA LEU A 25 -2.13 3.31 -2.08
C LEU A 25 -3.61 2.96 -2.33
N GLY A 26 -4.08 3.07 -3.57
CA GLY A 26 -5.43 2.66 -3.96
C GLY A 26 -5.69 1.16 -3.76
N VAL A 27 -4.68 0.32 -3.99
CA VAL A 27 -4.75 -1.12 -3.74
C VAL A 27 -4.79 -1.42 -2.25
N LEU A 28 -3.90 -0.82 -1.45
CA LEU A 28 -3.89 -1.00 0.00
C LEU A 28 -5.21 -0.56 0.64
N ASN A 29 -5.74 0.60 0.25
CA ASN A 29 -7.04 1.09 0.74
C ASN A 29 -8.18 0.08 0.48
N ARG A 30 -8.19 -0.57 -0.70
CA ARG A 30 -9.17 -1.61 -1.01
C ARG A 30 -8.96 -2.85 -0.13
N SER A 31 -7.72 -3.25 0.10
CA SER A 31 -7.36 -4.34 1.02
C SER A 31 -7.78 -4.03 2.46
N THR A 32 -7.52 -2.82 2.96
CA THR A 32 -7.96 -2.34 4.29
C THR A 32 -9.47 -2.39 4.45
N LYS A 33 -10.23 -1.92 3.46
CA LYS A 33 -11.70 -2.00 3.47
C LYS A 33 -12.20 -3.44 3.51
N ARG A 34 -11.60 -4.34 2.71
CA ARG A 34 -11.94 -5.78 2.72
C ARG A 34 -11.64 -6.44 4.06
N VAL A 35 -10.49 -6.16 4.66
CA VAL A 35 -10.10 -6.68 5.99
C VAL A 35 -11.02 -6.13 7.07
N GLY A 36 -11.35 -4.84 7.03
CA GLY A 36 -12.27 -4.19 7.97
C GLY A 36 -13.67 -4.82 7.95
N ASN A 37 -14.26 -4.96 6.76
CA ASN A 37 -15.60 -5.55 6.62
C ASN A 37 -15.68 -7.00 7.13
N VAL A 38 -14.58 -7.75 7.08
CA VAL A 38 -14.52 -9.12 7.62
C VAL A 38 -14.33 -9.11 9.15
N ALA A 39 -13.58 -8.15 9.69
CA ALA A 39 -13.41 -7.99 11.14
C ALA A 39 -14.71 -7.60 11.86
N ASP A 40 -15.58 -6.85 11.17
CA ASP A 40 -16.87 -6.37 11.68
C ASP A 40 -18.01 -7.39 11.49
N PHE A 41 -17.77 -8.49 10.78
CA PHE A 41 -18.77 -9.54 10.55
C PHE A 41 -19.03 -10.31 11.86
N LYS A 42 -20.16 -10.05 12.50
CA LYS A 42 -20.71 -10.92 13.56
C LYS A 42 -21.32 -12.15 12.89
N LEU A 43 -20.63 -13.29 12.93
CA LEU A 43 -21.28 -14.58 12.68
C LEU A 43 -22.29 -14.79 13.81
N THR A 44 -23.57 -14.61 13.50
CA THR A 44 -24.65 -15.08 14.36
C THR A 44 -24.46 -16.59 14.56
N ALA A 45 -24.70 -17.07 15.79
CA ALA A 45 -24.39 -18.42 16.25
C ALA A 45 -24.96 -19.56 15.35
N LEU A 46 -25.91 -19.26 14.47
CA LEU A 46 -26.56 -20.19 13.56
C LEU A 46 -25.71 -20.62 12.35
N LEU A 47 -24.77 -19.77 11.90
CA LEU A 47 -23.92 -20.04 10.73
C LEU A 47 -22.48 -20.43 11.10
N GLY A 48 -22.13 -20.37 12.39
CA GLY A 48 -20.76 -20.59 12.88
C GLY A 48 -20.39 -22.04 13.19
N ARG A 49 -21.32 -23.00 13.08
CA ARG A 49 -21.10 -24.42 13.45
C ARG A 49 -21.30 -25.42 12.30
N ASN A 50 -21.39 -24.94 11.06
CA ASN A 50 -21.84 -25.75 9.92
C ASN A 50 -20.80 -25.69 8.79
N ILE A 51 -20.75 -26.74 7.96
CA ILE A 51 -19.82 -26.90 6.81
C ILE A 51 -19.87 -25.68 5.85
N VAL A 52 -21.05 -25.06 5.71
CA VAL A 52 -21.26 -23.83 4.92
C VAL A 52 -20.56 -22.63 5.55
N GLY A 53 -20.56 -22.52 6.88
CA GLY A 53 -19.84 -21.50 7.63
C GLY A 53 -18.33 -21.64 7.50
N ASP A 54 -17.81 -22.87 7.57
CA ASP A 54 -16.39 -23.16 7.37
C ASP A 54 -15.96 -22.94 5.91
N PHE A 55 -16.81 -23.27 4.92
CA PHE A 55 -16.56 -22.96 3.52
C PHE A 55 -16.51 -21.46 3.27
N LEU A 56 -17.47 -20.69 3.78
CA LEU A 56 -17.47 -19.22 3.69
C LEU A 56 -16.24 -18.60 4.38
N ARG A 57 -15.76 -19.20 5.47
CA ARG A 57 -14.58 -18.74 6.20
C ARG A 57 -13.28 -19.02 5.47
N ASN A 58 -13.12 -20.22 4.91
CA ASN A 58 -11.95 -20.58 4.10
C ASN A 58 -11.87 -19.73 2.83
N ASN A 59 -13.02 -19.50 2.16
CA ASN A 59 -13.06 -18.68 0.95
C ASN A 59 -12.76 -17.19 1.25
N LYS A 60 -13.23 -16.66 2.39
CA LYS A 60 -12.89 -15.30 2.84
C LYS A 60 -11.42 -15.14 3.25
N ASN A 61 -10.85 -16.10 3.97
CA ASN A 61 -9.42 -16.09 4.32
C ASN A 61 -8.54 -16.11 3.07
N ASN A 62 -8.89 -16.95 2.08
CA ASN A 62 -8.20 -16.99 0.80
C ASN A 62 -8.34 -15.67 0.03
N ALA A 63 -9.52 -15.07 -0.03
CA ALA A 63 -9.73 -13.78 -0.67
C ALA A 63 -8.95 -12.63 0.00
N ILE A 64 -8.83 -12.64 1.33
CA ILE A 64 -8.03 -11.67 2.09
C ILE A 64 -6.54 -11.86 1.81
N ASN A 65 -6.05 -13.10 1.83
CA ASN A 65 -4.64 -13.39 1.57
C ASN A 65 -4.27 -13.05 0.12
N ASN A 66 -5.11 -13.39 -0.86
CA ASN A 66 -4.89 -13.01 -2.26
C ASN A 66 -4.86 -11.49 -2.47
N ALA A 67 -5.68 -10.72 -1.74
CA ALA A 67 -5.64 -9.26 -1.80
C ALA A 67 -4.33 -8.68 -1.25
N ILE A 68 -3.71 -9.37 -0.29
CA ILE A 68 -2.46 -8.95 0.32
C ILE A 68 -1.27 -9.39 -0.48
N ASP A 69 -1.30 -10.58 -1.05
CA ASP A 69 -0.30 -11.03 -2.02
C ASP A 69 -0.19 -10.00 -3.14
N ARG A 70 -1.34 -9.60 -3.72
CA ARG A 70 -1.37 -8.53 -4.72
C ARG A 70 -0.83 -7.19 -4.20
N SER A 71 -1.09 -6.86 -2.93
CA SER A 71 -0.59 -5.62 -2.34
C SER A 71 0.94 -5.69 -2.12
N GLN A 72 1.46 -6.83 -1.69
CA GLN A 72 2.89 -7.09 -1.52
C GLN A 72 3.61 -7.05 -2.86
N ASP A 73 3.10 -7.72 -3.89
CA ASP A 73 3.69 -7.72 -5.24
C ASP A 73 3.82 -6.29 -5.79
N ILE A 74 2.77 -5.48 -5.63
CA ILE A 74 2.77 -4.08 -6.09
C ILE A 74 3.77 -3.24 -5.30
N LEU A 75 3.88 -3.45 -3.98
CA LEU A 75 4.84 -2.76 -3.14
C LEU A 75 6.29 -3.19 -3.45
N LEU A 76 6.52 -4.46 -3.78
CA LEU A 76 7.84 -4.98 -4.19
C LEU A 76 8.27 -4.41 -5.55
N ASN A 77 7.34 -4.33 -6.50
CA ASN A 77 7.59 -3.68 -7.79
C ASN A 77 7.91 -2.19 -7.58
N LEU A 78 7.14 -1.49 -6.75
CA LEU A 78 7.41 -0.08 -6.41
C LEU A 78 8.76 0.07 -5.69
N HIS A 79 9.11 -0.85 -4.79
CA HIS A 79 10.39 -0.85 -4.09
C HIS A 79 11.56 -1.00 -5.07
N SER A 80 11.43 -1.91 -6.04
CA SER A 80 12.42 -2.11 -7.10
C SER A 80 12.60 -0.85 -7.95
N ASP A 81 11.50 -0.21 -8.36
CA ASP A 81 11.54 1.05 -9.09
C ASP A 81 12.21 2.17 -8.28
N LEU A 82 11.93 2.25 -6.98
CA LEU A 82 12.54 3.25 -6.09
C LEU A 82 14.03 2.99 -5.85
N LEU A 83 14.46 1.74 -5.77
CA LEU A 83 15.88 1.41 -5.61
C LEU A 83 16.72 1.94 -6.77
N LEU A 84 16.19 1.87 -8.00
CA LEU A 84 16.85 2.41 -9.19
C LEU A 84 16.89 3.93 -9.21
N PHE A 85 15.88 4.59 -8.60
CA PHE A 85 15.76 6.04 -8.57
C PHE A 85 16.53 6.70 -7.41
N ASP A 86 16.24 6.29 -6.17
CA ASP A 86 16.90 6.69 -4.94
C ASP A 86 16.66 5.62 -3.85
N PRO A 87 17.71 4.87 -3.45
CA PRO A 87 17.61 3.83 -2.42
C PRO A 87 17.00 4.32 -1.10
N ARG A 88 17.19 5.59 -0.73
CA ARG A 88 16.66 6.17 0.53
C ARG A 88 15.14 6.33 0.50
N LEU A 89 14.55 6.40 -0.69
CA LEU A 89 13.10 6.39 -0.86
C LEU A 89 12.55 4.97 -0.83
N ALA A 90 13.34 3.99 -1.27
CA ALA A 90 12.99 2.58 -1.24
C ALA A 90 12.84 2.06 0.20
N ASP A 91 13.70 2.49 1.12
CA ASP A 91 13.67 2.15 2.56
C ASP A 91 12.38 2.59 3.28
N ILE A 92 11.58 3.47 2.66
CA ILE A 92 10.30 3.93 3.22
C ILE A 92 9.23 2.86 3.06
N ILE A 93 9.34 1.97 2.07
CA ILE A 93 8.32 0.97 1.80
C ILE A 93 8.27 -0.05 2.92
N ASP A 94 7.05 -0.39 3.31
CA ASP A 94 6.76 -1.40 4.32
C ASP A 94 5.77 -2.40 3.77
N LEU A 95 6.09 -3.68 3.92
CA LEU A 95 5.32 -4.77 3.36
C LEU A 95 4.35 -5.28 4.43
N PRO A 96 3.03 -5.20 4.20
CA PRO A 96 2.06 -5.72 5.17
C PRO A 96 2.21 -7.24 5.30
N TYR A 97 2.19 -7.77 6.52
CA TYR A 97 2.39 -9.21 6.78
C TYR A 97 1.17 -10.08 6.40
N LYS A 98 1.43 -11.33 6.02
CA LYS A 98 0.38 -12.34 5.74
C LYS A 98 -0.21 -12.91 7.05
N LEU A 99 -1.43 -13.44 6.99
CA LEU A 99 -1.97 -14.19 8.12
C LEU A 99 -1.31 -15.56 8.18
N SER A 100 -0.87 -15.98 9.37
CA SER A 100 -0.73 -17.41 9.65
C SER A 100 -2.11 -18.05 9.52
N GLN A 101 -2.18 -19.25 8.92
CA GLN A 101 -3.44 -19.97 8.72
C GLN A 101 -4.22 -20.01 10.05
N TYR A 102 -5.42 -19.45 10.05
CA TYR A 102 -6.27 -19.49 11.23
C TYR A 102 -6.72 -20.93 11.46
N SER A 103 -6.27 -21.54 12.57
CA SER A 103 -6.85 -22.79 13.06
C SER A 103 -8.36 -22.60 13.29
N SER A 104 -9.17 -23.55 12.84
CA SER A 104 -10.65 -23.54 12.96
C SER A 104 -11.10 -23.02 14.33
N THR A 105 -11.91 -21.97 14.36
CA THR A 105 -12.35 -21.40 15.63
C THR A 105 -13.49 -22.25 16.20
N ARG A 106 -13.16 -23.25 17.02
CA ARG A 106 -14.18 -24.08 17.67
C ARG A 106 -14.84 -23.39 18.88
N ASN A 107 -14.20 -22.36 19.48
CA ASN A 107 -14.60 -21.75 20.77
C ASN A 107 -14.59 -20.20 20.76
N ALA A 108 -15.31 -19.54 21.68
CA ALA A 108 -15.39 -18.07 21.77
C ALA A 108 -14.01 -17.37 21.89
N LEU A 109 -13.04 -17.98 22.57
CA LEU A 109 -11.66 -17.49 22.66
C LEU A 109 -10.94 -17.45 21.31
N SER A 110 -11.20 -18.43 20.45
CA SER A 110 -10.62 -18.47 19.11
C SER A 110 -11.22 -17.41 18.17
N ASP A 111 -12.48 -17.03 18.39
CA ASP A 111 -13.15 -15.95 17.68
C ASP A 111 -12.61 -14.56 18.09
N ILE A 112 -12.34 -14.38 19.40
CA ILE A 112 -11.66 -13.19 19.92
C ILE A 112 -10.23 -13.08 19.34
N LYS A 113 -9.48 -14.19 19.32
CA LYS A 113 -8.12 -14.24 18.75
C LYS A 113 -8.12 -13.89 17.25
N LEU A 114 -9.10 -14.40 16.50
CA LEU A 114 -9.31 -14.06 15.09
C LEU A 114 -9.54 -12.55 14.90
N ARG A 115 -10.47 -11.96 15.67
CA ARG A 115 -10.76 -10.52 15.59
C ARG A 115 -9.56 -9.65 15.94
N ILE A 116 -8.78 -10.03 16.96
CA ILE A 116 -7.55 -9.32 17.33
C ILE A 116 -6.52 -9.40 16.18
N GLY A 117 -6.33 -10.58 15.58
CA GLY A 117 -5.44 -10.74 14.43
C GLY A 117 -5.86 -9.88 13.23
N MET A 118 -7.16 -9.84 12.92
CA MET A 118 -7.69 -9.01 11.84
C MET A 118 -7.53 -7.50 12.12
N ARG A 119 -7.67 -7.06 13.38
CA ARG A 119 -7.43 -5.67 13.78
C ARG A 119 -5.96 -5.27 13.67
N LYS A 120 -5.03 -6.11 14.15
CA LYS A 120 -3.59 -5.89 13.98
C LYS A 120 -3.24 -5.78 12.50
N LYS A 121 -3.84 -6.62 11.66
CA LYS A 121 -3.62 -6.60 10.22
C LYS A 121 -4.13 -5.33 9.55
N LYS A 122 -5.32 -4.87 9.93
CA LYS A 122 -5.84 -3.57 9.48
C LYS A 122 -4.87 -2.44 9.85
N PHE A 123 -4.34 -2.46 11.07
CA PHE A 123 -3.38 -1.48 11.53
C PHE A 123 -2.07 -1.48 10.72
N ASP A 124 -1.53 -2.65 10.40
CA ASP A 124 -0.30 -2.73 9.60
C ASP A 124 -0.49 -2.30 8.15
N ILE A 125 -1.63 -2.63 7.52
CA ILE A 125 -1.95 -2.10 6.19
C ILE A 125 -2.06 -0.58 6.24
N GLN A 126 -2.70 -0.02 7.28
CA GLN A 126 -2.77 1.43 7.48
C GLN A 126 -1.40 2.08 7.73
N MET A 127 -0.46 1.37 8.36
CA MET A 127 0.91 1.85 8.53
C MET A 127 1.64 1.92 7.18
N ALA A 128 1.49 0.89 6.34
CA ALA A 128 2.01 0.90 4.98
C ALA A 128 1.38 2.05 4.15
N GLU A 129 0.07 2.28 4.26
CA GLU A 129 -0.62 3.42 3.61
C GLU A 129 0.00 4.77 4.03
N LYS A 130 0.25 4.98 5.33
CA LYS A 130 0.90 6.20 5.84
C LYS A 130 2.31 6.40 5.28
N LYS A 131 3.07 5.31 5.13
CA LYS A 131 4.41 5.33 4.53
C LYS A 131 4.35 5.70 3.05
N LEU A 132 3.39 5.18 2.28
CA LEU A 132 3.18 5.61 0.88
C LEU A 132 2.80 7.09 0.76
N LEU A 133 1.98 7.62 1.67
CA LEU A 133 1.69 9.06 1.70
C LEU A 133 2.95 9.90 1.97
N THR A 134 3.83 9.41 2.83
CA THR A 134 5.14 10.04 3.10
C THR A 134 6.02 10.01 1.85
N LEU A 135 6.04 8.88 1.13
CA LEU A 135 6.77 8.73 -0.11
C LEU A 135 6.29 9.73 -1.19
N ILE A 136 4.97 9.87 -1.39
CA ILE A 136 4.40 10.86 -2.31
C ILE A 136 4.90 12.26 -1.96
N LYS A 137 4.86 12.66 -0.68
CA LYS A 137 5.35 13.97 -0.23
C LYS A 137 6.83 14.18 -0.54
N ARG A 138 7.67 13.16 -0.33
CA ARG A 138 9.11 13.24 -0.62
C ARG A 138 9.38 13.35 -2.12
N LEU A 139 8.73 12.52 -2.93
CA LEU A 139 8.82 12.59 -4.40
C LEU A 139 8.36 13.96 -4.93
N SER A 140 7.25 14.50 -4.42
CA SER A 140 6.81 15.86 -4.78
C SER A 140 7.83 16.94 -4.40
N LYS A 141 8.52 16.78 -3.26
CA LYS A 141 9.59 17.71 -2.85
C LYS A 141 10.81 17.61 -3.79
N GLU A 142 11.20 16.41 -4.19
CA GLU A 142 12.28 16.21 -5.17
C GLU A 142 11.92 16.81 -6.53
N LYS A 143 10.67 16.62 -6.99
CA LYS A 143 10.17 17.29 -8.21
C LYS A 143 10.33 18.80 -8.14
N SER A 144 9.90 19.42 -7.05
CA SER A 144 9.99 20.88 -6.88
C SER A 144 11.43 21.38 -6.89
N LYS A 145 12.37 20.64 -6.30
CA LYS A 145 13.79 20.98 -6.34
C LYS A 145 14.33 20.96 -7.77
N GLU A 146 14.01 19.92 -8.53
CA GLU A 146 14.48 19.77 -9.91
C GLU A 146 13.92 20.89 -10.80
N ILE A 147 12.63 21.22 -10.66
CA ILE A 147 12.00 22.34 -11.37
C ILE A 147 12.71 23.66 -11.05
N ASN A 148 13.02 23.92 -9.78
CA ASN A 148 13.70 25.15 -9.39
C ASN A 148 15.12 25.22 -9.94
N ARG A 149 15.85 24.09 -9.97
CA ARG A 149 17.18 24.01 -10.59
C ARG A 149 17.14 24.39 -12.06
N LEU A 150 16.21 23.81 -12.83
CA LEU A 150 16.04 24.10 -14.25
C LEU A 150 15.67 25.56 -14.52
N LYS A 151 14.84 26.16 -13.65
CA LYS A 151 14.51 27.59 -13.77
C LYS A 151 15.75 28.46 -13.57
N MET A 152 16.56 28.18 -12.55
CA MET A 152 17.80 28.92 -12.29
C MET A 152 18.81 28.76 -13.43
N GLU A 153 18.96 27.54 -13.97
CA GLU A 153 19.82 27.28 -15.14
C GLU A 153 19.38 28.10 -16.35
N ALA A 154 18.07 28.11 -16.64
CA ALA A 154 17.52 28.90 -17.74
C ALA A 154 17.68 30.42 -17.53
N GLU A 155 17.55 30.91 -16.30
CA GLU A 155 17.82 32.32 -15.97
C GLU A 155 19.28 32.68 -16.20
N LEU A 156 20.22 31.84 -15.77
CA LEU A 156 21.66 32.05 -15.98
C LEU A 156 22.06 32.05 -17.45
N GLU A 157 21.41 31.24 -18.29
CA GLU A 157 21.62 31.25 -19.74
C GLU A 157 21.18 32.56 -20.40
N LEU A 158 20.16 33.25 -19.85
CA LEU A 158 19.71 34.55 -20.35
C LEU A 158 20.67 35.71 -20.03
N TYR A 159 21.57 35.51 -19.05
CA TYR A 159 22.58 36.50 -18.66
C TYR A 159 23.96 36.26 -19.31
N LYS A 160 24.09 35.24 -20.16
CA LYS A 160 25.28 34.96 -20.98
C LYS A 160 25.11 35.52 -22.38
#